data_AF-A0A2H9QNL1-F1
#
_entry.id   AF-A0A2H9QNL1-F1
#
_cell.length_a   1.000
_cell.length_b   1.000
_cell.length_c   1.000
_cell.angle_alpha   90.00
_cell.angle_beta   90.00
_cell.angle_gamma   90.00
#
_symmetry.space_group_name_H-M   'P 1'
#
loop_
_entity.id
_entity.type
_entity.pdbx_description
1 polymer ?
#
loop_
_entity_poly.entity_id
_entity_poly.type
_entity_poly.pdbx_seq_one_letter_code
_entity_poly.pdbx_strand_id
1 'polypeptide(L)'
;MYNIVFEYTKEVKGYKGMIFYTSFADEKTFEKGYSPSLQKKQKVIAKGVTPEEAVKTADRTPYECKINAAFQDAIDLNTGKINPKILEKRVATVIMAEELKD
;
A
#
# COMPACT_ATOMS: atom_id res chain seq x y z
N MET A 1 11.30 -4.83 16.91
CA MET A 1 10.34 -5.03 15.80
C MET A 1 11.13 -5.07 14.50
N TYR A 2 10.75 -5.96 13.59
CA TYR A 2 11.39 -6.14 12.30
C TYR A 2 10.46 -5.61 11.20
N ASN A 3 10.74 -4.41 10.69
CA ASN A 3 9.86 -3.76 9.72
C ASN A 3 10.19 -4.20 8.29
N ILE A 4 9.15 -4.49 7.52
CA ILE A 4 9.26 -4.85 6.12
C ILE A 4 8.46 -3.85 5.30
N VAL A 5 9.09 -3.32 4.27
CA VAL A 5 8.43 -2.47 3.27
C VAL A 5 8.11 -3.32 2.05
N PHE A 6 6.87 -3.26 1.60
CA PHE A 6 6.36 -3.96 0.45
C PHE A 6 5.88 -2.99 -0.62
N GLU A 7 5.92 -3.44 -1.86
CA GLU A 7 5.21 -2.85 -2.99
C GLU A 7 4.18 -3.86 -3.51
N TYR A 8 2.93 -3.45 -3.66
CA TYR A 8 1.93 -4.29 -4.30
C TYR A 8 2.24 -4.51 -5.77
N THR A 9 2.20 -5.77 -6.20
CA THR A 9 2.44 -6.13 -7.60
C THR A 9 1.16 -5.95 -8.44
N LYS A 10 1.26 -6.23 -9.74
CA LYS A 10 0.12 -6.25 -10.66
C LYS A 10 -1.00 -7.23 -10.24
N GLU A 11 -0.69 -8.25 -9.44
CA GLU A 11 -1.67 -9.24 -8.98
C GLU A 11 -2.70 -8.62 -8.03
N VAL A 12 -2.43 -7.44 -7.48
CA VAL A 12 -3.32 -6.71 -6.56
C VAL A 12 -4.02 -5.54 -7.27
N LYS A 13 -4.19 -5.62 -8.60
CA LYS A 13 -5.03 -4.76 -9.45
C LYS A 13 -4.89 -3.26 -9.10
N GLY A 14 -5.94 -2.64 -8.58
CA GLY A 14 -6.00 -1.20 -8.30
C GLY A 14 -4.97 -0.69 -7.29
N TYR A 15 -4.29 -1.59 -6.57
CA TYR A 15 -3.22 -1.26 -5.63
C TYR A 15 -1.81 -1.41 -6.21
N LYS A 16 -1.65 -1.79 -7.49
CA LYS A 16 -0.33 -1.98 -8.10
C LYS A 16 0.56 -0.72 -7.90
N GLY A 17 1.75 -0.93 -7.37
CA GLY A 17 2.75 0.13 -7.12
C GLY A 17 2.57 0.88 -5.81
N MET A 18 1.51 0.58 -5.04
CA MET A 18 1.36 1.11 -3.68
C MET A 18 2.45 0.51 -2.77
N ILE A 19 3.17 1.39 -2.07
CA ILE A 19 4.21 1.01 -1.11
C ILE A 19 3.63 1.13 0.30
N PHE A 20 3.78 0.08 1.10
CA PHE A 20 3.31 0.03 2.48
C PHE A 20 4.30 -0.73 3.33
N TYR A 21 4.20 -0.60 4.65
CA TYR A 21 5.05 -1.35 5.57
C TYR A 21 4.23 -2.04 6.63
N THR A 22 4.80 -3.09 7.20
CA THR A 22 4.27 -3.78 8.38
C THR A 22 5.42 -4.29 9.24
N SER A 23 5.11 -4.60 10.50
CA SER A 23 6.09 -4.99 11.49
C SER A 23 5.90 -6.44 11.91
N PHE A 24 6.99 -7.18 11.98
CA PHE A 24 7.04 -8.54 12.52
C PHE A 24 7.81 -8.56 13.85
N ALA A 25 7.65 -9.63 14.62
CA ALA A 25 8.43 -9.82 15.85
C ALA A 25 9.93 -9.87 15.54
N ASP A 26 10.29 -10.68 14.54
CA ASP A 26 11.65 -10.92 14.06
C ASP A 26 11.64 -11.35 12.58
N GLU A 27 12.84 -11.50 12.00
CA GLU A 27 13.04 -11.95 10.62
C GLU A 27 12.47 -13.36 10.37
N LYS A 28 12.68 -14.28 11.32
CA LYS A 28 12.23 -15.67 11.21
C LYS A 28 10.70 -15.78 11.10
N THR A 29 9.98 -14.94 11.83
CA THR A 29 8.52 -14.83 11.79
C THR A 29 8.06 -14.33 10.43
N PHE A 30 8.73 -13.32 9.88
CA PHE A 30 8.46 -12.83 8.54
C PHE A 30 8.68 -13.93 7.49
N GLU A 31 9.83 -14.61 7.50
CA GLU A 31 10.16 -15.63 6.50
C GLU A 31 9.17 -16.80 6.50
N LYS A 32 8.73 -17.24 7.69
CA LYS A 32 7.70 -18.28 7.83
C LYS A 32 6.35 -17.85 7.24
N GLY A 33 6.01 -16.56 7.36
CA GLY A 33 4.75 -16.00 6.89
C GLY A 33 4.74 -15.61 5.40
N TYR A 34 5.88 -15.27 4.83
CA TYR A 34 6.01 -14.73 3.47
C TYR A 34 5.97 -15.82 2.39
N SER A 35 4.82 -16.47 2.31
CA SER A 35 4.53 -17.57 1.40
C SER A 35 4.63 -17.21 -0.09
N PRO A 36 4.76 -18.19 -1.00
CA PRO A 36 4.76 -17.95 -2.45
C PRO A 36 3.52 -17.20 -2.96
N SER A 37 2.36 -17.36 -2.30
CA SER A 37 1.14 -16.62 -2.63
C SER A 37 1.28 -15.12 -2.33
N LEU A 38 1.91 -14.78 -1.20
CA LEU A 38 2.20 -13.39 -0.86
C LEU A 38 3.28 -12.80 -1.76
N GLN A 39 4.34 -13.55 -2.07
CA GLN A 39 5.40 -13.12 -2.99
C GLN A 39 4.89 -12.73 -4.38
N LYS A 40 3.81 -13.37 -4.85
CA LYS A 40 3.16 -12.98 -6.10
C LYS A 40 2.46 -11.63 -6.01
N LYS A 41 1.89 -11.30 -4.85
CA LYS A 41 1.06 -10.11 -4.61
C LYS A 41 1.85 -8.91 -4.07
N GLN A 42 2.93 -9.17 -3.36
CA GLN A 42 3.69 -8.20 -2.61
C GLN A 42 5.16 -8.47 -2.86
N LYS A 43 5.91 -7.44 -3.28
CA LYS A 43 7.35 -7.49 -3.46
C LYS A 43 8.01 -6.79 -2.28
N VAL A 44 8.95 -7.45 -1.62
CA VAL A 44 9.77 -6.80 -0.58
C VAL A 44 10.68 -5.76 -1.23
N ILE A 45 10.66 -4.54 -0.71
CA ILE A 45 11.51 -3.42 -1.13
C ILE A 45 12.62 -3.14 -0.11
N ALA A 46 12.32 -3.30 1.18
CA ALA A 46 13.30 -3.16 2.25
C ALA A 46 12.94 -4.08 3.44
N LYS A 47 13.94 -4.50 4.21
CA LYS A 47 13.76 -5.35 5.39
C LYS A 47 14.56 -4.83 6.57
N GLY A 48 14.05 -5.03 7.79
CA GLY A 48 14.74 -4.68 9.03
C GLY A 48 15.01 -3.19 9.20
N VAL A 49 14.28 -2.33 8.49
CA VAL A 49 14.46 -0.88 8.51
C VAL A 49 13.88 -0.25 9.76
N THR A 50 14.31 0.96 10.10
CA THR A 50 13.71 1.70 11.21
C THR A 50 12.26 2.11 10.87
N PRO A 51 11.42 2.44 11.86
CA PRO A 51 10.08 2.97 11.60
C PRO A 51 10.09 4.21 10.70
N GLU A 52 11.04 5.12 10.89
CA GLU A 52 11.17 6.37 10.12
C GLU A 52 11.52 6.08 8.65
N GLU A 53 12.43 5.14 8.42
CA GLU A 53 12.78 4.69 7.06
C GLU A 53 11.60 3.99 6.38
N ALA A 54 10.82 3.21 7.12
CA ALA A 54 9.64 2.52 6.60
C ALA A 54 8.57 3.52 6.14
N VAL A 55 8.26 4.53 6.97
CA VAL A 55 7.33 5.62 6.64
C VAL A 55 7.83 6.39 5.43
N LYS A 56 9.09 6.85 5.46
CA LYS A 56 9.69 7.60 4.35
C LYS A 56 9.67 6.81 3.04
N THR A 57 9.84 5.49 3.11
CA THR A 57 9.79 4.64 1.91
C THR A 57 8.36 4.46 1.41
N ALA A 58 7.38 4.27 2.30
CA ALA A 58 5.96 4.19 1.92
C ALA A 58 5.45 5.50 1.31
N ASP A 59 5.92 6.65 1.78
CA ASP A 59 5.56 7.97 1.25
C ASP A 59 5.98 8.19 -0.21
N ARG A 60 6.99 7.45 -0.68
CA ARG A 60 7.45 7.46 -2.08
C ARG A 60 6.48 6.78 -3.04
N THR A 61 5.35 6.25 -2.55
CA THR A 61 4.29 5.75 -3.42
C THR A 61 3.91 6.82 -4.44
N PRO A 62 3.93 6.51 -5.75
CA PRO A 62 3.54 7.47 -6.78
C PRO A 62 2.10 7.96 -6.60
N TYR A 63 1.86 9.22 -6.89
CA TYR A 63 0.53 9.85 -6.77
C TYR A 63 -0.55 9.07 -7.54
N GLU A 64 -0.27 8.67 -8.78
CA GLU A 64 -1.19 7.89 -9.61
C GLU A 64 -1.59 6.55 -8.96
N CYS A 65 -0.66 5.89 -8.27
CA CYS A 65 -0.95 4.67 -7.52
C CYS A 65 -1.93 4.94 -6.37
N LYS A 66 -1.76 6.06 -5.65
CA LYS A 66 -2.66 6.48 -4.56
C LYS A 66 -4.07 6.76 -5.09
N ILE A 67 -4.17 7.43 -6.24
CA ILE A 67 -5.46 7.69 -6.90
C ILE A 67 -6.12 6.38 -7.34
N ASN A 68 -5.38 5.47 -7.98
CA ASN A 68 -5.91 4.17 -8.39
C ASN A 68 -6.41 3.32 -7.19
N ALA A 69 -5.69 3.37 -6.07
CA ALA A 69 -6.14 2.74 -4.83
C ALA A 69 -7.43 3.38 -4.29
N ALA A 70 -7.55 4.71 -4.34
CA ALA A 70 -8.79 5.42 -3.98
C ALA A 70 -9.98 5.01 -4.88
N PHE A 71 -9.76 4.80 -6.18
CA PHE A 71 -10.79 4.23 -7.06
C PHE A 71 -11.18 2.82 -6.64
N GLN A 72 -10.20 1.96 -6.35
CA GLN A 72 -10.43 0.59 -5.93
C GLN A 72 -11.20 0.49 -4.60
N ASP A 73 -10.92 1.38 -3.65
CA ASP A 73 -11.63 1.52 -2.38
C ASP A 73 -13.09 1.95 -2.53
N ALA A 74 -13.41 2.65 -3.62
CA ALA A 74 -14.75 3.16 -3.88
C ALA A 74 -15.64 2.14 -4.60
N ILE A 75 -15.12 1.00 -5.04
CA ILE A 75 -15.90 -0.05 -5.71
C ILE A 75 -16.69 -0.84 -4.67
N ASP A 76 -18.01 -0.78 -4.78
CA ASP A 76 -18.90 -1.65 -4.02
C ASP A 76 -18.74 -3.10 -4.51
N LEU A 77 -18.36 -4.01 -3.60
CA LEU A 77 -18.05 -5.40 -3.95
C LEU A 77 -19.27 -6.23 -4.33
N ASN A 78 -20.48 -5.83 -3.94
CA ASN A 78 -21.71 -6.56 -4.24
C ASN A 78 -22.26 -6.20 -5.62
N THR A 79 -22.09 -4.94 -6.03
CA THR A 79 -22.65 -4.39 -7.26
C THR A 79 -21.62 -4.12 -8.35
N GLY A 80 -20.33 -4.06 -7.99
CA GLY A 80 -19.23 -3.67 -8.88
C GLY A 80 -19.25 -2.19 -9.28
N LYS A 81 -20.15 -1.38 -8.73
CA LYS A 81 -20.30 0.03 -9.06
C LYS A 81 -19.42 0.90 -8.15
N ILE A 82 -18.95 2.01 -8.71
CA ILE A 82 -18.22 3.02 -7.94
C ILE A 82 -19.21 3.83 -7.11
N ASN A 83 -18.95 3.95 -5.82
CA ASN A 83 -19.64 4.89 -4.94
C ASN A 83 -18.98 6.28 -5.06
N PRO A 84 -19.64 7.27 -5.70
CA PRO A 84 -19.02 8.56 -5.98
C PRO A 84 -18.64 9.33 -4.70
N LYS A 85 -19.41 9.18 -3.61
CA LYS A 85 -19.12 9.86 -2.34
C LYS A 85 -17.87 9.30 -1.67
N ILE A 86 -17.65 7.98 -1.77
CA ILE A 86 -16.44 7.35 -1.25
C ILE A 86 -15.24 7.76 -2.11
N LEU A 87 -15.40 7.74 -3.44
CA LEU A 87 -14.36 8.15 -4.37
C LEU A 87 -13.90 9.58 -4.10
N GLU A 88 -14.84 10.52 -4.05
CA GLU A 88 -14.57 11.94 -3.79
C GLU A 88 -13.79 12.12 -2.49
N LYS A 89 -14.27 11.51 -1.39
CA LYS A 89 -13.59 11.58 -0.09
C LYS A 89 -12.17 11.01 -0.14
N ARG A 90 -11.97 9.87 -0.80
CA ARG A 90 -10.66 9.21 -0.88
C ARG A 90 -9.68 10.02 -1.73
N VAL A 91 -10.10 10.49 -2.90
CA VAL A 91 -9.28 11.33 -3.77
C VAL A 91 -8.93 12.65 -3.08
N ALA A 92 -9.89 13.32 -2.44
CA ALA A 92 -9.63 14.55 -1.68
C ALA A 92 -8.61 14.33 -0.56
N THR A 93 -8.68 13.18 0.13
CA THR A 93 -7.70 12.82 1.16
C THR A 93 -6.30 12.66 0.58
N VAL A 94 -6.19 12.02 -0.58
CA VAL A 94 -4.90 11.85 -1.28
C VAL A 94 -4.34 13.20 -1.71
N ILE A 95 -5.16 14.08 -2.30
CA ILE A 95 -4.75 15.42 -2.72
C ILE A 95 -4.23 16.22 -1.53
N MET A 96 -5.02 16.33 -0.45
CA MET A 96 -4.61 17.08 0.75
C MET A 96 -3.32 16.52 1.36
N ALA A 97 -3.14 15.20 1.37
CA ALA A 97 -1.94 14.59 1.89
C ALA A 97 -0.69 14.86 1.04
N GLU A 98 -0.83 15.05 -0.27
CA GLU A 98 0.29 15.46 -1.12
C GLU A 98 0.59 16.95 -1.02
N GLU A 99 -0.43 17.81 -0.94
CA GLU A 99 -0.23 19.25 -0.76
C GLU A 99 0.48 19.59 0.55
N LEU A 100 0.32 18.78 1.60
CA LEU A 100 1.02 18.94 2.88
C LEU A 100 2.49 18.49 2.85
N LYS A 101 2.96 17.89 1.75
CA LYS A 101 4.36 17.45 1.58
C LYS A 101 5.24 18.50 0.90
N ASP A 102 4.63 19.49 0.25
CA ASP A 102 5.27 20.66 -0.37
C ASP A 102 5.41 21.82 0.65
#